data_AF-A0A7C5GVV3-F1
#
_entry.id   AF-A0A7C5GVV3-F1
#
_cell.length_a   1.000
_cell.length_b   1.000
_cell.length_c   1.000
_cell.angle_alpha   90.00
_cell.angle_beta   90.00
_cell.angle_gamma   90.00
#
_symmetry.space_group_name_H-M   'P 1'
#
loop_
_entity.id
_entity.type
_entity.pdbx_description
1 polymer ?
#
loop_
_entity_poly.entity_id
_entity_poly.type
_entity_poly.pdbx_seq_one_letter_code
_entity_poly.pdbx_strand_id
1 'polypeptide(L)'
;MSLGRDELLRRVVRSLNGSIKVLSDLSRDPPIVEIANLERKGAFETNGLRSLGREVLAVASRMNEYRRRYWKMELLIKQAFMDMMRKRGFLPGTSREIESLKNALPGSLIKGDDRIWVYSFDHYLPDIAQGVGRPVTEAPSGKEVWDELEGRFLSRIENLIEMANSIMPDAYFLKNRIRAMIGKPNVGLDDINMKRPKIERITRPVRKVIVIKRPIPLPKKVRRPRKRVLKRLDHEVVGPPS
;
A
#
# COMPACT_ATOMS: atom_id res chain seq x y z
N MET A 1 23.79 -13.21 -13.51
CA MET A 1 24.67 -12.97 -12.36
C MET A 1 24.03 -13.57 -11.12
N SER A 2 24.70 -14.55 -10.49
CA SER A 2 24.27 -15.11 -9.22
C SER A 2 24.42 -14.06 -8.11
N LEU A 3 23.36 -13.83 -7.34
CA LEU A 3 23.42 -12.98 -6.15
C LEU A 3 24.18 -13.74 -5.07
N GLY A 4 25.27 -13.17 -4.56
CA GLY A 4 25.97 -13.74 -3.41
C GLY A 4 25.07 -13.79 -2.18
N ARG A 5 25.26 -14.81 -1.33
CA ARG A 5 24.47 -15.09 -0.12
C ARG A 5 24.14 -13.85 0.69
N ASP A 6 25.15 -13.09 1.09
CA ASP A 6 24.97 -11.92 1.97
C ASP A 6 24.17 -10.79 1.31
N GLU A 7 24.33 -10.60 -0.01
CA GLU A 7 23.54 -9.61 -0.75
C GLU A 7 22.07 -10.06 -0.86
N LEU A 8 21.81 -11.36 -1.08
CA LEU A 8 20.46 -11.91 -1.04
C LEU A 8 19.81 -11.66 0.34
N LEU A 9 20.50 -12.00 1.44
CA LEU A 9 20.01 -11.80 2.81
C LEU A 9 19.69 -10.33 3.09
N ARG A 10 20.59 -9.41 2.71
CA ARG A 10 20.39 -7.95 2.88
C ARG A 10 19.17 -7.45 2.11
N ARG A 11 18.94 -7.95 0.88
CA ARG A 11 17.74 -7.62 0.09
C ARG A 11 16.47 -8.11 0.76
N VAL A 12 16.46 -9.33 1.29
CA VAL A 12 15.30 -9.87 2.02
C VAL A 12 14.99 -9.00 3.24
N VAL A 13 16.00 -8.64 4.04
CA VAL A 13 15.81 -7.77 5.23
C VAL A 13 15.25 -6.40 4.85
N ARG A 14 15.77 -5.77 3.78
CA ARG A 14 15.26 -4.49 3.28
C ARG A 14 13.78 -4.60 2.90
N SER A 15 13.42 -5.68 2.22
CA SER A 15 12.05 -5.93 1.79
C SER A 15 11.10 -6.26 2.94
N LEU A 16 11.57 -6.98 3.96
CA LEU A 16 10.81 -7.23 5.18
C LEU A 16 10.55 -5.92 5.94
N ASN A 17 11.55 -5.03 6.06
CA ASN A 17 11.36 -3.71 6.66
C ASN A 17 10.31 -2.89 5.90
N GLY A 18 10.38 -2.87 4.57
CA GLY A 18 9.37 -2.19 3.75
C GLY A 18 7.96 -2.77 3.94
N SER A 19 7.84 -4.11 4.01
CA SER A 19 6.54 -4.77 4.16
C SER A 19 5.95 -4.60 5.55
N ILE A 20 6.78 -4.66 6.59
CA ILE A 20 6.41 -4.33 7.96
C ILE A 20 5.87 -2.90 8.04
N LYS A 21 6.57 -1.95 7.42
CA LYS A 21 6.11 -0.55 7.36
C LYS A 21 4.75 -0.46 6.65
N VAL A 22 4.59 -1.12 5.51
CA VAL A 22 3.32 -1.15 4.76
C VAL A 22 2.17 -1.70 5.60
N LEU A 23 2.38 -2.79 6.35
CA LEU A 23 1.36 -3.33 7.26
C LEU A 23 1.04 -2.35 8.40
N SER A 24 2.08 -1.79 9.03
CA SER A 24 1.92 -0.80 10.11
C SER A 24 1.15 0.44 9.65
N ASP A 25 1.43 0.91 8.44
CA ASP A 25 0.78 2.06 7.82
C ASP A 25 -0.57 1.70 7.17
N LEU A 26 -1.04 0.45 7.32
CA LEU A 26 -2.26 -0.10 6.69
C LEU A 26 -2.35 0.31 5.21
N SER A 27 -1.32 -0.05 4.45
CA SER A 27 -1.13 0.34 3.05
C SER A 27 -1.06 -0.88 2.14
N ARG A 28 -1.31 -0.70 0.84
CA ARG A 28 -1.62 -1.82 -0.06
C ARG A 28 -0.44 -2.70 -0.48
N ASP A 29 0.72 -2.11 -0.79
CA ASP A 29 1.72 -2.75 -1.67
C ASP A 29 3.01 -3.17 -0.92
N PRO A 30 3.06 -4.39 -0.31
CA PRO A 30 4.24 -4.87 0.40
C PRO A 30 5.34 -5.38 -0.56
N PRO A 31 6.60 -4.93 -0.42
CA PRO A 31 7.69 -5.32 -1.32
C PRO A 31 8.17 -6.77 -1.17
N ILE A 32 7.91 -7.47 -0.05
CA ILE A 32 8.38 -8.86 0.18
C ILE A 32 7.87 -9.86 -0.85
N VAL A 33 6.77 -9.55 -1.52
CA VAL A 33 6.24 -10.34 -2.65
C VAL A 33 7.24 -10.40 -3.82
N GLU A 34 8.02 -9.33 -4.03
CA GLU A 34 9.05 -9.29 -5.09
C GLU A 34 10.23 -10.20 -4.77
N ILE A 35 10.64 -10.25 -3.49
CA ILE A 35 11.70 -11.16 -3.04
C ILE A 35 11.24 -12.62 -3.11
N ALA A 36 9.98 -12.92 -2.79
CA ALA A 36 9.41 -14.25 -2.96
C ALA A 36 9.42 -14.74 -4.42
N ASN A 37 9.32 -13.82 -5.40
CA ASN A 37 9.48 -14.18 -6.81
C ASN A 37 10.92 -14.57 -7.16
N LEU A 38 11.92 -14.13 -6.40
CA LEU A 38 13.30 -14.60 -6.56
C LEU A 38 13.45 -16.05 -6.09
N GLU A 39 12.70 -16.46 -5.07
CA GLU A 39 12.67 -17.86 -4.64
C GLU A 39 12.08 -18.78 -5.71
N ARG A 40 11.02 -18.35 -6.41
CA ARG A 40 10.49 -19.10 -7.57
C ARG A 40 11.52 -19.26 -8.70
N LYS A 41 12.55 -18.41 -8.73
CA LYS A 41 13.66 -18.45 -9.67
C LYS A 41 14.88 -19.20 -9.11
N GLY A 42 14.76 -19.87 -7.96
CA GLY A 42 15.81 -20.69 -7.35
C GLY A 42 16.89 -19.91 -6.60
N ALA A 43 16.73 -18.60 -6.36
CA ALA A 43 17.79 -17.76 -5.82
C ALA A 43 18.29 -18.18 -4.42
N PHE A 44 17.41 -18.74 -3.57
CA PHE A 44 17.82 -19.21 -2.25
C PHE A 44 18.46 -20.60 -2.34
N GLU A 45 17.94 -21.48 -3.19
CA GLU A 45 18.53 -22.81 -3.43
C GLU A 45 19.97 -22.69 -3.95
N THR A 46 20.23 -21.81 -4.92
CA THR A 46 21.58 -21.55 -5.44
C THR A 46 22.56 -21.01 -4.40
N ASN A 47 22.05 -20.51 -3.27
CA ASN A 47 22.84 -20.00 -2.15
C ASN A 47 22.84 -20.93 -0.93
N GLY A 48 22.32 -22.16 -1.04
CA GLY A 48 22.23 -23.10 0.09
C GLY A 48 21.22 -22.69 1.16
N LEU A 49 20.25 -21.83 0.82
CA LEU A 49 19.30 -21.20 1.74
C LEU A 49 17.86 -21.73 1.57
N ARG A 50 17.68 -23.00 1.19
CA ARG A 50 16.37 -23.58 0.86
C ARG A 50 15.33 -23.44 1.98
N SER A 51 15.71 -23.67 3.25
CA SER A 51 14.80 -23.50 4.40
C SER A 51 14.32 -22.06 4.55
N LEU A 52 15.23 -21.09 4.33
CA LEU A 52 14.89 -19.67 4.34
C LEU A 52 13.93 -19.31 3.19
N GLY A 53 14.15 -19.84 1.99
CA GLY A 53 13.26 -19.65 0.84
C GLY A 53 11.81 -20.05 1.16
N ARG A 54 11.62 -21.20 1.83
CA ARG A 54 10.29 -21.67 2.28
C ARG A 54 9.63 -20.72 3.28
N GLU A 55 10.36 -20.24 4.29
CA GLU A 55 9.80 -19.28 5.27
C GLU A 55 9.46 -17.93 4.63
N VAL A 56 10.31 -17.44 3.72
CA VAL A 56 10.03 -16.22 2.94
C VAL A 56 8.76 -16.38 2.11
N LEU A 57 8.57 -17.51 1.43
CA LEU A 57 7.35 -17.80 0.67
C LEU A 57 6.10 -17.87 1.57
N ALA A 58 6.21 -18.49 2.75
CA ALA A 58 5.09 -18.58 3.69
C ALA A 58 4.62 -17.19 4.15
N VAL A 59 5.55 -16.32 4.57
CA VAL A 59 5.23 -14.93 4.95
C VAL A 59 4.72 -14.13 3.76
N ALA A 60 5.35 -14.26 2.59
CA ALA A 60 4.96 -13.53 1.39
C ALA A 60 3.57 -13.94 0.88
N SER A 61 3.18 -15.21 1.02
CA SER A 61 1.84 -15.69 0.68
C SER A 61 0.77 -14.97 1.51
N ARG A 62 0.98 -14.87 2.84
CA ARG A 62 0.07 -14.15 3.73
C ARG A 62 0.05 -12.64 3.42
N MET A 63 1.20 -12.04 3.11
CA MET A 63 1.29 -10.63 2.68
C MET A 63 0.58 -10.37 1.36
N ASN A 64 0.63 -11.31 0.42
CA ASN A 64 -0.08 -11.20 -0.85
C ASN A 64 -1.59 -11.33 -0.67
N GLU A 65 -2.04 -12.20 0.25
CA GLU A 65 -3.46 -12.28 0.62
C GLU A 65 -3.93 -10.97 1.27
N TYR A 66 -3.14 -10.37 2.16
CA TYR A 66 -3.43 -9.06 2.73
C TYR A 66 -3.57 -8.00 1.63
N ARG A 67 -2.62 -7.94 0.69
CA ARG A 67 -2.65 -7.03 -0.47
C ARG A 67 -3.91 -7.22 -1.31
N ARG A 68 -4.29 -8.47 -1.60
CA ARG A 68 -5.50 -8.79 -2.39
C ARG A 68 -6.76 -8.32 -1.69
N ARG A 69 -6.89 -8.58 -0.39
CA ARG A 69 -8.03 -8.14 0.42
C ARG A 69 -8.10 -6.61 0.50
N TYR A 70 -6.96 -5.97 0.71
CA TYR A 70 -6.84 -4.51 0.69
C TYR A 70 -7.36 -3.93 -0.62
N TRP A 71 -6.86 -4.42 -1.76
CA TRP A 71 -7.26 -3.94 -3.07
C TRP A 71 -8.76 -4.18 -3.34
N LYS A 72 -9.27 -5.38 -3.02
CA LYS A 72 -10.70 -5.66 -3.14
C LYS A 72 -11.53 -4.67 -2.33
N MET A 73 -11.11 -4.37 -1.10
CA MET A 73 -11.78 -3.40 -0.25
C MET A 73 -11.71 -1.98 -0.81
N GLU A 74 -10.55 -1.54 -1.35
CA GLU A 74 -10.44 -0.25 -2.04
C GLU A 74 -11.46 -0.12 -3.16
N LEU A 75 -11.58 -1.12 -4.02
CA LEU A 75 -12.53 -1.11 -5.14
C LEU A 75 -13.98 -1.02 -4.65
N LEU A 76 -14.32 -1.79 -3.62
CA LEU A 76 -15.66 -1.81 -3.04
C LEU A 76 -16.02 -0.47 -2.39
N ILE A 77 -15.09 0.15 -1.67
CA ILE A 77 -15.29 1.47 -1.05
C ILE A 77 -15.50 2.53 -2.14
N LYS A 78 -14.65 2.53 -3.19
CA LYS A 78 -14.79 3.45 -4.32
C LYS A 78 -16.12 3.29 -5.03
N GLN A 79 -16.54 2.05 -5.28
CA GLN A 79 -17.81 1.76 -5.92
C GLN A 79 -18.99 2.22 -5.06
N ALA A 80 -18.97 1.89 -3.76
CA ALA A 80 -20.00 2.29 -2.81
C ALA A 80 -20.18 3.81 -2.75
N PHE A 81 -19.07 4.55 -2.71
CA PHE A 81 -19.09 6.01 -2.74
C PHE A 81 -19.73 6.54 -4.03
N MET A 82 -19.32 6.03 -5.19
CA MET A 82 -19.86 6.45 -6.48
C MET A 82 -21.35 6.12 -6.62
N ASP A 83 -21.77 4.94 -6.17
CA ASP A 83 -23.18 4.52 -6.18
C ASP A 83 -24.03 5.42 -5.28
N MET A 84 -23.52 5.77 -4.10
CA MET A 84 -24.21 6.66 -3.18
C MET A 84 -24.32 8.08 -3.75
N MET A 85 -23.25 8.63 -4.33
CA MET A 85 -23.30 9.94 -5.00
C MET A 85 -24.26 9.92 -6.19
N ARG A 86 -24.29 8.83 -6.97
CA ARG A 86 -25.25 8.65 -8.07
C ARG A 86 -26.69 8.62 -7.57
N LYS A 87 -26.98 7.79 -6.55
CA LYS A 87 -28.32 7.68 -5.96
C LYS A 87 -28.83 9.01 -5.41
N ARG A 88 -27.93 9.79 -4.79
CA ARG A 88 -28.24 11.13 -4.27
C ARG A 88 -28.24 12.21 -5.37
N GLY A 89 -27.92 11.89 -6.62
CA GLY A 89 -27.94 12.84 -7.74
C GLY A 89 -26.78 13.84 -7.76
N PHE A 90 -25.67 13.55 -7.07
CA PHE A 90 -24.48 14.40 -6.95
C PHE A 90 -23.26 13.79 -7.66
N LEU A 91 -23.46 13.01 -8.72
CA LEU A 91 -22.38 12.43 -9.51
C LEU A 91 -22.22 13.17 -10.86
N PRO A 92 -21.24 14.06 -11.01
CA PRO A 92 -20.93 14.71 -12.27
C PRO A 92 -20.16 13.73 -13.19
N GLY A 93 -20.46 13.71 -14.48
CA GLY A 93 -19.80 12.81 -15.43
C GLY A 93 -18.28 13.03 -15.58
N THR A 94 -17.76 14.22 -15.25
CA THR A 94 -16.35 14.60 -15.48
C THR A 94 -15.73 15.46 -14.36
N SER A 95 -16.11 15.29 -13.09
CA SER A 95 -15.53 16.08 -11.98
C SER A 95 -14.18 15.54 -11.49
N ARG A 96 -13.18 16.43 -11.39
CA ARG A 96 -11.87 16.09 -10.81
C ARG A 96 -11.91 15.96 -9.29
N GLU A 97 -12.82 16.71 -8.68
CA GLU A 97 -13.07 16.78 -7.24
C GLU A 97 -13.57 15.42 -6.76
N ILE A 98 -14.58 14.86 -7.44
CA ILE A 98 -15.10 13.50 -7.18
C ILE A 98 -14.01 12.45 -7.37
N GLU A 99 -13.19 12.56 -8.42
CA GLU A 99 -12.11 11.60 -8.64
C GLU A 99 -11.04 11.67 -7.53
N SER A 100 -10.72 12.87 -7.05
CA SER A 100 -9.81 13.09 -5.92
C SER A 100 -10.36 12.46 -4.63
N LEU A 101 -11.61 12.77 -4.29
CA LEU A 101 -12.31 12.26 -3.11
C LEU A 101 -12.41 10.73 -3.16
N LYS A 102 -12.84 10.17 -4.29
CA LYS A 102 -12.95 8.72 -4.52
C LYS A 102 -11.60 8.02 -4.32
N ASN A 103 -10.51 8.60 -4.82
CA ASN A 103 -9.20 7.95 -4.75
C ASN A 103 -8.56 8.04 -3.36
N ALA A 104 -8.82 9.10 -2.60
CA ALA A 104 -8.32 9.26 -1.24
C ALA A 104 -9.14 8.46 -0.19
N LEU A 105 -10.44 8.28 -0.44
CA LEU A 105 -11.39 7.70 0.51
C LEU A 105 -10.95 6.35 1.11
N PRO A 106 -10.54 5.32 0.34
CA PRO A 106 -10.23 4.02 0.94
C PRO A 106 -9.10 4.09 1.97
N GLY A 107 -8.02 4.81 1.64
CA GLY A 107 -6.88 4.97 2.53
C GLY A 107 -7.27 5.67 3.83
N SER A 108 -8.07 6.73 3.74
CA SER A 108 -8.63 7.42 4.90
C SER A 108 -9.51 6.49 5.74
N LEU A 109 -10.46 5.79 5.12
CA LEU A 109 -11.44 4.94 5.80
C LEU A 109 -10.78 3.78 6.55
N ILE A 110 -9.85 3.08 5.88
CA ILE A 110 -9.11 1.96 6.45
C ILE A 110 -8.27 2.42 7.65
N LYS A 111 -7.61 3.58 7.53
CA LYS A 111 -6.84 4.18 8.63
C LYS A 111 -7.73 4.75 9.73
N GLY A 112 -9.00 5.03 9.45
CA GLY A 112 -9.90 5.72 10.38
C GLY A 112 -9.59 7.19 10.56
N ASP A 113 -9.01 7.84 9.55
CA ASP A 113 -8.80 9.28 9.56
C ASP A 113 -9.83 9.97 8.66
N ASP A 114 -10.98 10.31 9.26
CA ASP A 114 -12.11 10.96 8.58
C ASP A 114 -11.85 12.43 8.27
N ARG A 115 -11.12 13.10 9.15
CA ARG A 115 -10.98 14.55 9.23
C ARG A 115 -10.61 15.21 7.91
N ILE A 116 -9.51 14.78 7.26
CA ILE A 116 -9.05 15.36 5.99
C ILE A 116 -10.07 15.10 4.89
N TRP A 117 -10.64 13.89 4.86
CA TRP A 117 -11.54 13.49 3.81
C TRP A 117 -12.89 14.21 3.91
N VAL A 118 -13.49 14.25 5.11
CA VAL A 118 -14.74 14.97 5.40
C VAL A 118 -14.60 16.45 5.09
N TYR A 119 -13.54 17.10 5.61
CA TYR A 119 -13.28 18.51 5.31
C TYR A 119 -13.17 18.78 3.80
N SER A 120 -12.46 17.91 3.08
CA SER A 120 -12.30 18.06 1.62
C SER A 120 -13.60 17.82 0.88
N PHE A 121 -14.42 16.88 1.34
CA PHE A 121 -15.73 16.62 0.76
C PHE A 121 -16.62 17.86 0.90
N ASP A 122 -16.75 18.38 2.11
CA ASP A 122 -17.57 19.58 2.39
C ASP A 122 -17.07 20.80 1.63
N HIS A 123 -15.74 20.93 1.50
CA HIS A 123 -15.12 22.01 0.73
C HIS A 123 -15.45 21.94 -0.77
N TYR A 124 -15.48 20.74 -1.36
CA TYR A 124 -15.79 20.55 -2.78
C TYR A 124 -17.28 20.40 -3.08
N LEU A 125 -18.13 20.27 -2.06
CA LEU A 125 -19.57 20.06 -2.19
C LEU A 125 -20.27 21.15 -3.02
N PRO A 126 -19.96 22.46 -2.88
CA PRO A 126 -20.55 23.51 -3.71
C PRO A 126 -20.28 23.34 -5.20
N ASP A 127 -19.03 23.04 -5.57
CA ASP A 127 -18.62 22.84 -6.96
C ASP A 127 -19.30 21.58 -7.55
N ILE A 128 -19.39 20.52 -6.75
CA ILE A 128 -20.06 19.27 -7.14
C ILE A 128 -21.55 19.54 -7.39
N ALA A 129 -22.23 20.24 -6.49
CA ALA A 129 -23.64 20.57 -6.59
C ALA A 129 -23.94 21.47 -7.80
N GLN A 130 -23.12 22.50 -8.02
CA GLN A 130 -23.21 23.35 -9.21
C GLN A 130 -23.05 22.54 -10.50
N GLY A 131 -22.08 21.62 -10.53
CA GLY A 131 -21.81 20.77 -11.70
C GLY A 131 -22.95 19.83 -12.09
N VAL A 132 -23.87 19.52 -11.16
CA VAL A 132 -25.08 18.71 -11.42
C VAL A 132 -26.37 19.54 -11.44
N GLY A 133 -26.30 20.85 -11.27
CA GLY A 133 -27.47 21.74 -11.25
C GLY A 133 -28.40 21.55 -10.04
N ARG A 134 -27.86 21.15 -8.89
CA ARG A 134 -28.64 20.93 -7.64
C ARG A 134 -28.23 21.90 -6.54
N PRO A 135 -29.14 22.25 -5.62
CA PRO A 135 -28.78 23.08 -4.46
C PRO A 135 -27.90 22.30 -3.48
N VAL A 136 -26.90 22.99 -2.90
CA VAL A 136 -25.97 22.41 -1.90
C VAL A 136 -26.70 21.92 -0.65
N THR A 137 -27.82 22.54 -0.29
CA THR A 137 -28.63 22.19 0.88
C THR A 137 -29.28 20.81 0.78
N GLU A 138 -29.42 20.24 -0.43
CA GLU A 138 -29.91 18.87 -0.65
C GLU A 138 -28.80 17.81 -0.60
N ALA A 139 -27.54 18.24 -0.54
CA ALA A 139 -26.39 17.35 -0.58
C ALA A 139 -26.08 16.78 0.80
N PRO A 140 -25.64 15.51 0.89
CA PRO A 140 -25.16 14.97 2.16
C PRO A 140 -23.91 15.75 2.60
N SER A 141 -23.76 15.92 3.91
CA SER A 141 -22.48 16.32 4.49
C SER A 141 -21.44 15.21 4.35
N GLY A 142 -20.16 15.58 4.32
CA GLY A 142 -19.05 14.64 4.29
C GLY A 142 -19.07 13.69 5.49
N LYS A 143 -19.60 14.13 6.63
CA LYS A 143 -19.74 13.30 7.83
C LYS A 143 -20.80 12.21 7.65
N GLU A 144 -21.96 12.54 7.11
CA GLU A 144 -23.01 11.55 6.81
C GLU A 144 -22.51 10.50 5.81
N VAL A 145 -21.82 10.95 4.76
CA VAL A 145 -21.19 10.04 3.78
C VAL A 145 -20.18 9.13 4.45
N TRP A 146 -19.32 9.70 5.30
CA TRP A 146 -18.31 8.94 6.01
C TRP A 146 -18.91 7.87 6.91
N ASP A 147 -19.87 8.24 7.76
CA ASP A 147 -20.46 7.34 8.76
C ASP A 147 -21.24 6.19 8.08
N GLU A 148 -21.93 6.47 6.96
CA GLU A 148 -22.60 5.44 6.16
C GLU A 148 -21.60 4.42 5.60
N LEU A 149 -20.48 4.90 5.04
CA LEU A 149 -19.43 4.04 4.49
C LEU A 149 -18.65 3.31 5.58
N GLU A 150 -18.31 3.98 6.68
CA GLU A 150 -17.62 3.38 7.82
C GLU A 150 -18.47 2.24 8.40
N GLY A 151 -19.76 2.48 8.68
CA GLY A 151 -20.67 1.45 9.17
C GLY A 151 -20.76 0.24 8.23
N ARG A 152 -20.78 0.48 6.91
CA ARG A 152 -20.83 -0.59 5.90
C ARG A 152 -19.56 -1.44 5.83
N PHE A 153 -18.39 -0.85 6.08
CA PHE A 153 -17.10 -1.52 5.87
C PHE A 153 -16.34 -1.86 7.16
N LEU A 154 -16.80 -1.44 8.33
CA LEU A 154 -16.11 -1.57 9.62
C LEU A 154 -15.59 -3.00 9.86
N SER A 155 -16.48 -4.00 9.84
CA SER A 155 -16.08 -5.40 10.07
C SER A 155 -15.02 -5.89 9.07
N ARG A 156 -15.09 -5.45 7.81
CA ARG A 156 -14.08 -5.83 6.79
C ARG A 156 -12.72 -5.17 7.06
N ILE A 157 -12.74 -3.93 7.55
CA ILE A 157 -11.54 -3.20 7.95
C ILE A 157 -10.90 -3.87 9.17
N GLU A 158 -11.70 -4.24 10.17
CA GLU A 158 -11.23 -4.95 11.37
C GLU A 158 -10.56 -6.28 11.01
N ASN A 159 -11.21 -7.10 10.16
CA ASN A 159 -10.63 -8.34 9.64
C ASN A 159 -9.29 -8.11 8.91
N LEU A 160 -9.14 -6.99 8.18
CA LEU A 160 -7.87 -6.64 7.53
C LEU A 160 -6.79 -6.29 8.57
N ILE A 161 -7.14 -5.57 9.63
CA ILE A 161 -6.22 -5.20 10.71
C ILE A 161 -5.79 -6.43 11.51
N GLU A 162 -6.73 -7.32 11.83
CA GLU A 162 -6.43 -8.62 12.46
C GLU A 162 -5.46 -9.43 11.61
N MET A 163 -5.69 -9.45 10.30
CA MET A 163 -4.77 -10.11 9.37
C MET A 163 -3.37 -9.47 9.42
N ALA A 164 -3.24 -8.15 9.39
CA ALA A 164 -1.95 -7.47 9.52
C ALA A 164 -1.26 -7.83 10.85
N ASN A 165 -2.00 -7.78 11.96
CA ASN A 165 -1.53 -8.15 13.30
C ASN A 165 -1.07 -9.62 13.38
N SER A 166 -1.72 -10.51 12.63
CA SER A 166 -1.34 -11.93 12.59
C SER A 166 -0.07 -12.19 11.77
N ILE A 167 0.27 -11.31 10.82
CA ILE A 167 1.43 -11.47 9.92
C ILE A 167 2.69 -10.83 10.53
N MET A 168 2.53 -9.70 11.24
CA MET A 168 3.62 -8.90 11.80
C MET A 168 4.62 -9.73 12.64
N PRO A 169 4.20 -10.59 13.59
CA PRO A 169 5.11 -11.43 14.38
C PRO A 169 6.02 -12.29 13.53
N ASP A 170 5.47 -12.95 12.51
CA ASP A 170 6.23 -13.82 11.61
C ASP A 170 7.23 -13.01 10.77
N ALA A 171 6.81 -11.85 10.26
CA ALA A 171 7.67 -10.99 9.46
C ALA A 171 8.87 -10.44 10.27
N TYR A 172 8.65 -10.02 11.53
CA TYR A 172 9.74 -9.58 12.41
C TYR A 172 10.63 -10.74 12.84
N PHE A 173 10.05 -11.90 13.14
CA PHE A 173 10.80 -13.08 13.53
C PHE A 173 11.77 -13.51 12.41
N LEU A 174 11.24 -13.64 11.18
CA LEU A 174 12.02 -13.96 9.99
C LEU A 174 13.11 -12.91 9.75
N LYS A 175 12.77 -11.62 9.84
CA LYS A 175 13.74 -10.52 9.69
C LYS A 175 14.91 -10.65 10.67
N ASN A 176 14.61 -10.92 11.94
CA ASN A 176 15.63 -10.97 12.98
C ASN A 176 16.53 -12.20 12.83
N ARG A 177 15.96 -13.35 12.44
CA ARG A 177 16.76 -14.55 12.09
C ARG A 177 17.69 -14.26 10.93
N ILE A 178 17.19 -13.69 9.83
CA ILE A 178 18.04 -13.36 8.67
C ILE A 178 19.16 -12.38 9.08
N ARG A 179 18.87 -11.38 9.91
CA ARG A 179 19.90 -10.46 10.41
C ARG A 179 21.01 -11.18 11.18
N ALA A 180 20.68 -12.19 11.97
CA ALA A 180 21.66 -12.98 12.71
C ALA A 180 22.56 -13.85 11.80
N MET A 181 22.15 -14.11 10.54
CA MET A 181 22.93 -14.84 9.53
C MET A 181 23.89 -13.97 8.71
N ILE A 182 23.67 -12.65 8.66
CA ILE A 182 24.50 -11.73 7.87
C ILE A 182 25.91 -11.67 8.46
N GLY A 183 26.94 -11.80 7.63
CA GLY A 183 28.34 -11.87 8.07
C GLY A 183 28.74 -13.20 8.72
N LYS A 184 27.85 -14.21 8.73
CA LYS A 184 28.12 -15.55 9.25
C LYS A 184 27.85 -16.60 8.16
N PRO A 185 28.87 -17.03 7.39
CA PRO A 185 28.67 -17.85 6.20
C PRO A 185 28.15 -19.26 6.51
N ASN A 186 28.54 -19.83 7.65
CA ASN A 186 28.21 -21.22 8.04
C ASN A 186 26.97 -21.34 8.93
N VAL A 187 26.30 -20.24 9.24
CA VAL A 187 25.08 -20.25 10.07
C VAL A 187 23.87 -20.37 9.17
N GLY A 188 23.15 -21.48 9.31
CA GLY A 188 21.85 -21.72 8.72
C GLY A 188 20.73 -21.08 9.53
N LEU A 189 19.51 -21.17 9.00
CA LEU A 189 18.33 -20.64 9.68
C LEU A 189 18.02 -21.45 10.95
N ASP A 190 18.21 -22.76 10.89
CA ASP A 190 17.87 -23.73 11.94
C ASP A 190 18.82 -23.66 13.14
N ASP A 191 20.03 -23.11 12.94
CA ASP A 191 21.02 -22.86 14.00
C ASP A 191 20.65 -21.66 14.89
N ILE A 192 19.65 -20.88 14.50
CA ILE A 192 19.26 -19.65 15.19
C ILE A 192 18.09 -19.92 16.14
N ASN A 193 18.42 -20.13 17.41
CA ASN A 193 17.43 -20.17 18.48
C ASN A 193 17.02 -18.75 18.90
N MET A 194 15.88 -18.28 18.42
CA MET A 194 15.28 -16.99 18.81
C MET A 194 13.85 -17.18 19.26
N LYS A 195 13.43 -16.39 20.26
CA LYS A 195 12.02 -16.28 20.65
C LYS A 195 11.28 -15.36 19.68
N ARG A 196 10.00 -15.65 19.44
CA ARG A 196 9.12 -14.75 18.66
C ARG A 196 8.97 -13.42 19.40
N PRO A 197 9.14 -12.27 18.72
CA PRO A 197 9.01 -10.97 19.34
C PRO A 197 7.54 -10.71 19.71
N LYS A 198 7.31 -10.12 20.89
CA LYS A 198 6.04 -9.47 21.21
C LYS A 198 6.03 -8.11 20.52
N ILE A 199 5.02 -7.84 19.70
CA ILE A 199 4.91 -6.60 18.92
C ILE A 199 3.62 -5.91 19.35
N GLU A 200 3.67 -4.58 19.46
CA GLU A 200 2.48 -3.77 19.64
C GLU A 200 1.49 -4.04 18.48
N ARG A 201 0.22 -4.21 18.84
CA ARG A 201 -0.83 -4.43 17.85
C ARG A 201 -1.07 -3.15 17.09
N ILE A 202 -1.17 -3.26 15.77
CA ILE A 202 -1.70 -2.21 14.91
C ILE A 202 -3.14 -1.97 15.35
N THR A 203 -3.40 -0.73 15.75
CA THR A 203 -4.72 -0.22 16.12
C THR A 203 -5.04 0.98 15.23
N ARG A 204 -6.33 1.26 15.01
CA ARG A 204 -6.71 2.51 14.34
C ARG A 204 -6.40 3.66 15.31
N PRO A 205 -5.79 4.77 14.86
CA PRO A 205 -5.60 5.95 15.69
C PRO A 205 -6.94 6.39 16.30
N VAL A 206 -7.00 6.46 17.63
CA VAL A 206 -8.16 7.00 18.35
C VAL A 206 -8.30 8.49 17.99
N ARG A 207 -9.53 8.91 17.66
CA ARG A 207 -9.93 10.26 17.24
C ARG A 207 -9.24 11.35 18.08
N LYS A 208 -8.14 11.92 17.57
CA LYS A 208 -7.56 13.15 18.13
C LYS A 208 -8.02 14.34 17.29
N VAL A 209 -8.80 15.23 17.90
CA VAL A 209 -9.25 16.47 17.28
C VAL A 209 -8.02 17.33 17.01
N ILE A 210 -7.72 17.60 15.74
CA ILE A 210 -6.69 18.54 15.30
C ILE A 210 -7.37 19.46 14.29
N VAL A 211 -7.16 20.77 14.43
CA VAL A 211 -7.65 21.79 13.49
C VAL A 211 -6.90 21.63 12.16
N ILE A 212 -7.62 21.21 11.11
CA ILE A 212 -7.07 21.05 9.76
C ILE A 212 -7.21 22.37 9.00
N LYS A 213 -6.14 22.77 8.31
CA LYS A 213 -6.10 24.03 7.53
C LYS A 213 -6.15 23.83 6.01
N ARG A 214 -6.17 22.59 5.48
CA ARG A 214 -6.02 22.34 4.02
C ARG A 214 -6.79 21.11 3.50
N PRO A 215 -7.45 21.22 2.32
CA PRO A 215 -8.14 20.10 1.67
C PRO A 215 -7.18 19.19 0.90
N ILE A 216 -7.65 18.01 0.50
CA ILE A 216 -6.91 17.07 -0.36
C ILE A 216 -6.61 17.78 -1.68
N PRO A 217 -5.33 17.91 -2.07
CA PRO A 217 -4.98 18.62 -3.29
C PRO A 217 -5.59 17.93 -4.52
N LEU A 218 -6.32 18.69 -5.33
CA LEU A 218 -6.80 18.21 -6.62
C LEU A 218 -5.61 17.78 -7.48
N PRO A 219 -5.70 16.65 -8.20
CA PRO A 219 -4.64 16.23 -9.10
C PRO A 219 -4.43 17.31 -10.16
N LYS A 220 -3.34 18.06 -10.06
CA LYS A 220 -2.90 18.98 -11.12
C LYS A 220 -2.81 18.19 -12.42
N LYS A 221 -3.19 18.79 -13.56
CA LYS A 221 -2.88 18.23 -14.88
C LYS A 221 -1.38 17.93 -14.90
N VAL A 222 -1.00 16.66 -14.77
CA VAL A 222 0.39 16.24 -14.92
C VAL A 222 0.72 16.47 -16.39
N ARG A 223 1.32 17.62 -16.72
CA ARG A 223 2.05 17.76 -17.98
C ARG A 223 3.20 16.75 -17.89
N ARG A 224 2.96 15.52 -18.36
CA ARG A 224 4.03 14.56 -18.57
C ARG A 224 5.02 15.25 -19.50
N PRO A 225 6.30 15.43 -19.13
CA PRO A 225 7.28 15.87 -20.09
C PRO A 225 7.23 14.87 -21.26
N ARG A 226 6.97 15.35 -22.48
CA ARG A 226 7.08 14.51 -23.67
C ARG A 226 8.48 13.89 -23.62
N LYS A 227 8.58 12.55 -23.76
CA LYS A 227 9.88 11.89 -23.93
C LYS A 227 10.62 12.67 -25.02
N ARG A 228 11.74 13.32 -24.67
CA ARG A 228 12.66 13.87 -25.67
C ARG A 228 13.09 12.67 -26.51
N VAL A 229 12.79 12.69 -27.79
CA VAL A 229 13.42 11.76 -28.74
C VAL A 229 14.90 12.14 -28.72
N LEU A 230 15.73 11.33 -28.08
CA LEU A 230 17.17 11.39 -28.29
C LEU A 230 17.37 11.06 -29.77
N LYS A 231 17.73 12.06 -30.59
CA LYS A 231 18.27 11.79 -31.92
C LYS A 231 19.44 10.82 -31.72
N ARG A 232 19.45 9.72 -32.48
CA ARG A 232 20.61 8.82 -32.51
C ARG A 232 21.84 9.66 -32.84
N LEU A 233 22.90 9.49 -32.05
CA LEU A 233 24.22 9.99 -32.40
C LEU A 233 24.70 9.13 -33.57
N ASP A 234 24.98 9.76 -34.71
CA ASP A 234 25.76 9.14 -35.77
C ASP A 234 27.20 9.06 -35.27
N HIS A 235 27.58 7.89 -34.75
CA HIS A 235 28.97 7.58 -34.47
C HIS A 235 29.47 6.70 -35.61
N GLU A 236 30.37 7.24 -36.43
CA GLU A 236 31.26 6.43 -37.25
C GLU A 236 32.11 5.58 -36.31
N VAL A 237 31.92 4.26 -36.38
CA VAL A 237 32.78 3.30 -35.72
C VAL A 237 34.10 3.27 -36.50
N VAL A 238 35.08 4.04 -36.06
CA VAL A 238 36.46 3.87 -36.52
C VAL A 238 37.07 2.70 -35.74
N GLY A 239 36.92 1.50 -36.29
CA GLY A 239 37.75 0.36 -35.89
C GLY A 239 39.14 0.47 -36.50
N PRO A 240 40.20 -0.08 -35.87
CA PRO A 240 41.53 -0.05 -36.45
C PRO A 240 41.57 -0.94 -37.71
N PRO A 241 42.03 -0.42 -38.87
CA PRO A 241 42.43 -1.29 -39.97
C PRO A 241 43.77 -1.97 -39.63
N SER A 242 43.89 -3.20 -40.15
CA SER A 242 44.93 -4.21 -39.92
C SER A 242 46.36 -3.75 -40.18
#